data_AF-A0A182YBT1-F1
#
_entry.id   AF-A0A182YBT1-F1
#
_cell.length_a   1.000
_cell.length_b   1.000
_cell.length_c   1.000
_cell.angle_alpha   90.00
_cell.angle_beta   90.00
_cell.angle_gamma   90.00
#
_symmetry.space_group_name_H-M   'P 1'
#
loop_
_entity.id
_entity.type
_entity.pdbx_description
1 polymer ?
#
loop_
_entity_poly.entity_id
_entity_poly.type
_entity_poly.pdbx_seq_one_letter_code
_entity_poly.pdbx_strand_id
1 'polypeptide(L)'
;MIRPILLCLSLFVVFSSIEARKPVFCYYASWATYRPGRGRFDVDHIDPFLCTHLLYAFFGVDESGAVTVLDPWLDLEVNGGRANIRRFNELRQQNPQLRTLAAIGGATVDPTLFSQIAASASTRGAFAQNARDFCLTHGFDGVDVGWEFPAMHDGDTTNDKANFVLLLSELAVELRSRGLLLTGALAASQTIASISYDIPGIVPHLDFINLMAYDYNGAWNNFTGHNAPLFAGPSDQNDFQRMLNVDHSINYWLGQGAPLSKLVLGVPAYGRSFTLSNAASNGLRAPSDGPGLPGPYTLQSGYMAYHEACAHFLPGSGWHRVWEPVQRIPYGFLDSQWIGYDDRDSILEKCNYVNNRNLAGMMMWSIDMDDFRGYCGSQFNLLRAINDCLT
;
A
#
# COMPACT_ATOMS: atom_id res chain seq x y z
N MET A 1 -67.02 19.48 35.07
CA MET A 1 -66.44 19.07 33.77
C MET A 1 -64.95 19.40 33.79
N ILE A 2 -64.11 18.43 34.13
CA ILE A 2 -62.65 18.57 34.15
C ILE A 2 -62.14 17.69 33.01
N ARG A 3 -61.58 18.30 31.96
CA ARG A 3 -60.94 17.60 30.84
C ARG A 3 -59.48 17.32 31.20
N PRO A 4 -59.00 16.07 31.15
CA PRO A 4 -57.57 15.80 31.28
C PRO A 4 -56.86 16.12 29.96
N ILE A 5 -55.80 16.92 30.04
CA ILE A 5 -54.88 17.22 28.94
C ILE A 5 -53.88 16.06 28.88
N LEU A 6 -53.91 15.29 27.80
CA LEU A 6 -52.88 14.30 27.50
C LEU A 6 -51.62 15.03 27.00
N LEU A 7 -50.54 15.02 27.79
CA LEU A 7 -49.22 15.39 27.32
C LEU A 7 -48.60 14.20 26.56
N CYS A 8 -48.53 14.28 25.24
CA CYS A 8 -47.68 13.39 24.44
C CYS A 8 -46.22 13.85 24.58
N LEU A 9 -45.41 13.12 25.34
CA LEU A 9 -43.96 13.23 25.26
C LEU A 9 -43.48 12.49 24.00
N SER A 10 -43.06 13.25 22.98
CA SER A 10 -42.30 12.73 21.86
C SER A 10 -40.86 12.45 22.30
N LEU A 11 -40.50 11.17 22.43
CA LEU A 11 -39.11 10.74 22.58
C LEU A 11 -38.37 10.99 21.24
N PHE A 12 -37.56 12.04 21.18
CA PHE A 12 -36.56 12.17 20.12
C PHE A 12 -35.39 11.24 20.44
N VAL A 13 -35.36 10.07 19.79
CA VAL A 13 -34.16 9.22 19.78
C VAL A 13 -33.15 9.86 18.84
N VAL A 14 -32.14 10.51 19.41
CA VAL A 14 -30.97 10.98 18.66
C VAL A 14 -30.15 9.74 18.32
N PHE A 15 -30.26 9.25 17.08
CA PHE A 15 -29.29 8.33 16.53
C PHE A 15 -28.00 9.12 16.29
N SER A 16 -27.08 9.09 17.25
CA SER A 16 -25.67 9.36 16.92
C SER A 16 -25.21 8.22 16.02
N SER A 17 -25.21 8.46 14.72
CA SER A 17 -24.42 7.66 13.78
C SER A 17 -22.97 7.79 14.22
N ILE A 18 -22.46 6.79 14.95
CA ILE A 18 -21.02 6.59 15.10
C ILE A 18 -20.55 6.31 13.68
N GLU A 19 -19.98 7.31 13.02
CA GLU A 19 -19.33 7.12 11.74
C GLU A 19 -18.18 6.13 11.99
N ALA A 20 -18.29 4.96 11.36
CA ALA A 20 -17.30 3.92 11.52
C ALA A 20 -15.99 4.43 10.91
N ARG A 21 -14.95 4.51 11.75
CA ARG A 21 -13.60 4.94 11.35
C ARG A 21 -13.18 4.24 10.06
N LYS A 22 -12.78 5.01 9.05
CA LYS A 22 -12.27 4.46 7.78
C LYS A 22 -11.07 3.52 8.03
N PRO A 23 -10.95 2.41 7.29
CA PRO A 23 -9.84 1.49 7.45
C PRO A 23 -8.47 2.10 7.11
N VAL A 24 -7.46 1.67 7.88
CA VAL A 24 -6.04 1.94 7.65
C VAL A 24 -5.34 0.60 7.45
N PHE A 25 -4.89 0.37 6.22
CA PHE A 25 -4.17 -0.82 5.79
C PHE A 25 -2.66 -0.58 5.91
N CYS A 26 -1.96 -1.51 6.55
CA CYS A 26 -0.54 -1.36 6.89
C CYS A 26 0.23 -2.58 6.43
N TYR A 27 1.04 -2.44 5.37
CA TYR A 27 1.95 -3.51 4.98
C TYR A 27 3.15 -3.56 5.92
N TYR A 28 3.46 -4.76 6.41
CA TYR A 28 4.66 -5.08 7.15
C TYR A 28 5.57 -5.94 6.26
N ALA A 29 6.69 -5.35 5.81
CA ALA A 29 7.70 -6.09 5.06
C ALA A 29 8.52 -6.97 6.01
N SER A 30 8.29 -8.28 6.00
CA SER A 30 8.90 -9.22 6.96
C SER A 30 10.43 -9.22 6.93
N TRP A 31 11.02 -8.97 5.76
CA TRP A 31 12.48 -8.88 5.57
C TRP A 31 13.11 -7.66 6.25
N ALA A 32 12.33 -6.67 6.70
CA ALA A 32 12.86 -5.51 7.44
C ALA A 32 13.52 -5.90 8.78
N THR A 33 13.26 -7.12 9.28
CA THR A 33 13.97 -7.71 10.43
C THR A 33 15.49 -7.81 10.21
N TYR A 34 15.92 -7.90 8.95
CA TYR A 34 17.32 -8.08 8.58
C TYR A 34 18.05 -6.78 8.25
N ARG A 35 17.35 -5.63 8.27
CA ARG A 35 18.00 -4.34 8.04
C ARG A 35 19.05 -4.07 9.13
N PRO A 36 20.20 -3.47 8.79
CA PRO A 36 21.25 -3.21 9.76
C PRO A 36 20.83 -2.13 10.77
N GLY A 37 21.41 -2.21 11.97
CA GLY A 37 21.34 -1.15 12.98
C GLY A 37 19.93 -0.65 13.25
N ARG A 38 19.72 0.66 13.07
CA ARG A 38 18.45 1.33 13.40
C ARG A 38 17.31 1.02 12.43
N GLY A 39 17.62 0.56 11.23
CA GLY A 39 16.61 0.18 10.25
C GLY A 39 15.94 -1.17 10.54
N ARG A 40 16.48 -1.96 11.48
CA ARG A 40 15.87 -3.22 11.90
C ARG A 40 14.46 -2.98 12.44
N PHE A 41 13.49 -3.61 11.81
CA PHE A 41 12.08 -3.59 12.18
C PHE A 41 11.55 -5.01 12.34
N ASP A 42 11.11 -5.34 13.55
CA ASP A 42 10.51 -6.62 13.95
C ASP A 42 9.03 -6.39 14.31
N VAL A 43 8.25 -7.48 14.40
CA VAL A 43 6.84 -7.44 14.87
C VAL A 43 6.67 -6.64 16.18
N ASP A 44 7.63 -6.70 17.10
CA ASP A 44 7.58 -5.97 18.39
C ASP A 44 7.60 -4.44 18.24
N HIS A 45 7.95 -3.92 17.06
CA HIS A 45 7.92 -2.48 16.79
C HIS A 45 6.55 -2.00 16.30
N ILE A 46 5.68 -2.91 15.87
CA ILE A 46 4.36 -2.57 15.34
C ILE A 46 3.48 -2.07 16.48
N ASP A 47 2.93 -0.86 16.33
CA ASP A 47 1.84 -0.35 17.18
C ASP A 47 0.49 -0.81 16.58
N PRO A 48 -0.19 -1.81 17.17
CA PRO A 48 -1.37 -2.42 16.57
C PRO A 48 -2.61 -1.52 16.62
N PHE A 49 -2.54 -0.34 17.24
CA PHE A 49 -3.64 0.63 17.28
C PHE A 49 -3.58 1.66 16.15
N LEU A 50 -2.47 1.74 15.42
CA LEU A 50 -2.30 2.62 14.27
C LEU A 50 -2.85 2.05 12.96
N CYS A 51 -3.29 0.79 12.97
CA CYS A 51 -3.80 0.09 11.80
C CYS A 51 -5.11 -0.61 12.15
N THR A 52 -6.04 -0.67 11.20
CA THR A 52 -7.22 -1.55 11.33
C THR A 52 -6.98 -2.89 10.65
N HIS A 53 -6.16 -2.89 9.59
CA HIS A 53 -5.73 -4.08 8.86
C HIS A 53 -4.20 -4.09 8.74
N LEU A 54 -3.56 -5.14 9.23
CA LEU A 54 -2.13 -5.39 9.02
C LEU A 54 -1.95 -6.48 7.96
N LEU A 55 -1.02 -6.28 7.03
CA LEU A 55 -0.77 -7.17 5.90
C LEU A 55 0.66 -7.70 5.99
N TYR A 56 0.81 -9.02 6.12
CA TYR A 56 2.11 -9.68 6.21
C TYR A 56 2.68 -9.85 4.80
N ALA A 57 3.69 -9.05 4.46
CA ALA A 57 4.36 -9.11 3.17
C ALA A 57 5.69 -9.89 3.29
N PHE A 58 5.91 -10.97 2.54
CA PHE A 58 4.99 -11.63 1.61
C PHE A 58 5.06 -13.15 1.74
N PHE A 59 3.99 -13.79 1.27
CA PHE A 59 3.96 -15.20 0.91
C PHE A 59 4.06 -15.37 -0.60
N GLY A 60 4.63 -16.49 -1.04
CA GLY A 60 4.75 -16.83 -2.44
C GLY A 60 3.66 -17.77 -2.91
N VAL A 61 3.81 -18.20 -4.16
CA VAL A 61 3.05 -19.28 -4.77
C VAL A 61 3.99 -20.24 -5.50
N ASP A 62 3.53 -21.46 -5.78
CA ASP A 62 4.18 -22.37 -6.72
C ASP A 62 3.27 -22.69 -7.93
N GLU A 63 3.80 -23.43 -8.91
CA GLU A 63 3.09 -23.79 -10.14
C GLU A 63 1.79 -24.59 -9.91
N SER A 64 1.65 -25.25 -8.75
CA SER A 64 0.44 -26.00 -8.39
C SER A 64 -0.67 -25.10 -7.83
N GLY A 65 -0.35 -23.85 -7.52
CA GLY A 65 -1.20 -22.94 -6.77
C GLY A 65 -1.07 -23.10 -5.26
N ALA A 66 -0.03 -23.76 -4.73
CA ALA A 66 0.17 -23.78 -3.28
C ALA A 66 0.70 -22.43 -2.80
N VAL A 67 0.24 -21.97 -1.64
CA VAL A 67 0.80 -20.78 -0.97
C VAL A 67 2.09 -21.18 -0.25
N THR A 68 3.17 -20.45 -0.48
CA THR A 68 4.51 -20.81 0.03
C THR A 68 5.03 -19.78 1.04
N VAL A 69 5.73 -20.28 2.06
CA VAL A 69 6.45 -19.46 3.03
C VAL A 69 7.83 -19.14 2.46
N LEU A 70 8.13 -17.86 2.29
CA LEU A 70 9.37 -17.40 1.63
C LEU A 70 10.59 -17.42 2.56
N ASP A 71 10.39 -17.21 3.88
CA ASP A 71 11.45 -17.33 4.88
C ASP A 71 11.02 -18.22 6.05
N PRO A 72 11.09 -19.56 5.91
CA PRO A 72 10.65 -20.49 6.94
C PRO A 72 11.36 -20.32 8.29
N TRP A 73 12.61 -19.82 8.30
CA TRP A 73 13.36 -19.63 9.55
C TRP A 73 12.82 -18.44 10.35
N LEU A 74 12.46 -17.35 9.68
CA LEU A 74 11.80 -16.23 10.33
C LEU A 74 10.35 -16.58 10.69
N ASP A 75 9.62 -17.11 9.71
CA ASP A 75 8.17 -17.13 9.70
C ASP A 75 7.58 -18.23 10.59
N LEU A 76 8.21 -19.41 10.61
CA LEU A 76 7.71 -20.61 11.29
C LEU A 76 8.48 -20.91 12.58
N GLU A 77 7.95 -21.80 13.40
CA GLU A 77 8.55 -22.24 14.68
C GLU A 77 9.38 -23.52 14.56
N VAL A 78 9.30 -24.16 13.40
CA VAL A 78 10.00 -25.41 13.13
C VAL A 78 11.51 -25.21 13.27
N ASN A 79 12.20 -26.21 13.85
CA ASN A 79 13.65 -26.21 14.00
C ASN A 79 14.24 -24.98 14.71
N GLY A 80 13.49 -24.36 15.64
CA GLY A 80 13.94 -23.18 16.38
C GLY A 80 13.76 -21.85 15.62
N GLY A 81 12.90 -21.84 14.60
CA GLY A 81 12.53 -20.63 13.88
C GLY A 81 11.81 -19.58 14.76
N ARG A 82 11.73 -18.35 14.26
CA ARG A 82 11.38 -17.16 15.06
C ARG A 82 9.88 -16.92 15.24
N ALA A 83 9.02 -17.78 14.69
CA ALA A 83 7.57 -17.70 14.85
C ALA A 83 6.94 -16.38 14.36
N ASN A 84 7.52 -15.73 13.35
CA ASN A 84 7.17 -14.36 13.04
C ASN A 84 5.72 -14.22 12.55
N ILE A 85 5.18 -15.22 11.84
CA ILE A 85 3.75 -15.27 11.46
C ILE A 85 2.86 -15.29 12.72
N ARG A 86 3.14 -16.22 13.65
CA ARG A 86 2.34 -16.35 14.88
C ARG A 86 2.38 -15.06 15.68
N ARG A 87 3.58 -14.51 15.92
CA ARG A 87 3.77 -13.26 16.68
C ARG A 87 3.02 -12.09 16.05
N PHE A 88 3.02 -12.01 14.72
CA PHE A 88 2.27 -10.99 13.99
C PHE A 88 0.76 -11.14 14.20
N ASN A 89 0.22 -12.36 14.07
CA ASN A 89 -1.19 -12.62 14.30
C ASN A 89 -1.61 -12.41 15.76
N GLU A 90 -0.70 -12.60 16.72
CA GLU A 90 -0.91 -12.35 18.16
C GLU A 90 -1.01 -10.85 18.52
N LEU A 91 -0.65 -9.92 17.62
CA LEU A 91 -0.92 -8.48 17.84
C LEU A 91 -2.40 -8.18 18.09
N ARG A 92 -3.31 -9.03 17.61
CA ARG A 92 -4.75 -8.96 17.92
C ARG A 92 -5.07 -9.10 19.41
N GLN A 93 -4.18 -9.69 20.20
CA GLN A 93 -4.34 -9.78 21.65
C GLN A 93 -4.23 -8.40 22.32
N GLN A 94 -3.49 -7.48 21.70
CA GLN A 94 -3.38 -6.09 22.14
C GLN A 94 -4.54 -5.24 21.61
N ASN A 95 -4.91 -5.43 20.33
CA ASN A 95 -6.05 -4.78 19.70
C ASN A 95 -7.03 -5.83 19.12
N PRO A 96 -8.09 -6.22 19.84
CA PRO A 96 -9.04 -7.25 19.39
C PRO A 96 -9.84 -6.91 18.13
N GLN A 97 -9.82 -5.64 17.69
CA GLN A 97 -10.49 -5.21 16.44
C GLN A 97 -9.57 -5.31 15.22
N LEU A 98 -8.26 -5.50 15.43
CA LEU A 98 -7.28 -5.63 14.37
C LEU A 98 -7.56 -6.86 13.51
N ARG A 99 -7.51 -6.68 12.19
CA ARG A 99 -7.50 -7.77 11.21
C ARG A 99 -6.09 -7.98 10.69
N THR A 100 -5.66 -9.22 10.55
CA THR A 100 -4.38 -9.55 9.93
C THR A 100 -4.60 -10.34 8.64
N LEU A 101 -3.99 -9.91 7.54
CA LEU A 101 -4.12 -10.55 6.23
C LEU A 101 -2.78 -11.09 5.77
N ALA A 102 -2.81 -12.22 5.07
CA ALA A 102 -1.67 -12.78 4.36
C ALA A 102 -1.57 -12.10 2.98
N ALA A 103 -0.51 -11.32 2.73
CA ALA A 103 -0.28 -10.77 1.40
C ALA A 103 0.50 -11.78 0.56
N ILE A 104 -0.09 -12.24 -0.54
CA ILE A 104 0.46 -13.29 -1.41
C ILE A 104 0.87 -12.65 -2.74
N GLY A 105 2.16 -12.72 -3.07
CA GLY A 105 2.74 -12.09 -4.27
C GLY A 105 3.73 -10.97 -3.92
N GLY A 106 3.54 -9.80 -4.52
CA GLY A 106 4.45 -8.67 -4.47
C GLY A 106 5.54 -8.74 -5.55
N ALA A 107 6.22 -7.62 -5.78
CA ALA A 107 7.24 -7.48 -6.82
C ALA A 107 8.42 -8.48 -6.77
N THR A 108 8.59 -9.24 -5.68
CA THR A 108 9.64 -10.27 -5.54
C THR A 108 9.19 -11.67 -5.98
N VAL A 109 7.90 -11.88 -6.20
CA VAL A 109 7.35 -13.16 -6.67
C VAL A 109 7.25 -13.12 -8.19
N ASP A 110 7.66 -14.20 -8.85
CA ASP A 110 7.61 -14.31 -10.31
C ASP A 110 6.16 -14.14 -10.83
N PRO A 111 5.86 -13.09 -11.61
CA PRO A 111 4.51 -12.84 -12.09
C PRO A 111 4.01 -13.92 -13.06
N THR A 112 4.89 -14.71 -13.68
CA THR A 112 4.50 -15.80 -14.58
C THR A 112 3.81 -16.94 -13.84
N LEU A 113 4.14 -17.17 -12.57
CA LEU A 113 3.47 -18.19 -11.74
C LEU A 113 1.99 -17.85 -11.56
N PHE A 114 1.66 -16.58 -11.32
CA PHE A 114 0.26 -16.16 -11.22
C PHE A 114 -0.48 -16.32 -12.55
N SER A 115 0.15 -15.99 -13.69
CA SER A 115 -0.46 -16.21 -15.01
C SER A 115 -0.78 -17.68 -15.24
N GLN A 116 0.16 -18.58 -14.91
CA GLN A 116 -0.02 -20.04 -15.02
C GLN A 116 -1.15 -20.55 -14.11
N ILE A 117 -1.16 -20.11 -12.84
CA ILE A 117 -2.21 -20.49 -11.88
C ILE A 117 -3.58 -20.02 -12.38
N ALA A 118 -3.67 -18.79 -12.88
CA ALA A 118 -4.92 -18.19 -13.33
C ALA A 118 -5.47 -18.84 -14.61
N ALA A 119 -4.61 -19.44 -15.45
CA ALA A 119 -4.98 -19.98 -16.76
C ALA A 119 -5.92 -21.21 -16.72
N SER A 120 -5.98 -21.96 -15.62
CA SER A 120 -6.79 -23.18 -15.52
C SER A 120 -7.70 -23.19 -14.30
N ALA A 121 -8.95 -23.64 -14.48
CA ALA A 121 -9.90 -23.79 -13.37
C ALA A 121 -9.39 -24.73 -12.27
N SER A 122 -8.56 -25.71 -12.63
CA SER A 122 -8.00 -26.65 -11.63
C SER A 122 -6.98 -25.95 -10.72
N THR A 123 -6.06 -25.16 -11.29
CA THR A 123 -5.02 -24.47 -10.53
C THR A 123 -5.57 -23.27 -9.78
N ARG A 124 -6.56 -22.55 -10.34
CA ARG A 124 -7.29 -21.52 -9.61
C ARG A 124 -8.02 -22.08 -8.39
N GLY A 125 -8.70 -23.22 -8.53
CA GLY A 125 -9.40 -23.86 -7.44
C GLY A 125 -8.44 -24.38 -6.36
N ALA A 126 -7.32 -24.96 -6.79
CA ALA A 126 -6.24 -25.38 -5.89
C ALA A 126 -5.67 -24.17 -5.12
N PHE A 127 -5.42 -23.05 -5.78
CA PHE A 127 -4.94 -21.83 -5.13
C PHE A 127 -5.95 -21.26 -4.14
N ALA A 128 -7.23 -21.17 -4.52
CA ALA A 128 -8.26 -20.67 -3.63
C ALA A 128 -8.40 -21.51 -2.35
N GLN A 129 -8.33 -22.84 -2.47
CA GLN A 129 -8.37 -23.76 -1.33
C GLN A 129 -7.11 -23.66 -0.46
N ASN A 130 -5.92 -23.62 -1.08
CA ASN A 130 -4.66 -23.47 -0.35
C ASN A 130 -4.59 -22.13 0.39
N ALA A 131 -5.04 -21.04 -0.22
CA ALA A 131 -5.07 -19.72 0.41
C ALA A 131 -6.00 -19.70 1.64
N ARG A 132 -7.20 -20.29 1.54
CA ARG A 132 -8.11 -20.49 2.68
C ARG A 132 -7.44 -21.31 3.78
N ASP A 133 -6.85 -22.45 3.44
CA ASP A 133 -6.26 -23.38 4.41
C ASP A 133 -5.02 -22.76 5.08
N PHE A 134 -4.25 -21.96 4.33
CA PHE A 134 -3.15 -21.17 4.86
C PHE A 134 -3.63 -20.16 5.92
N CYS A 135 -4.70 -19.42 5.64
CA CYS A 135 -5.30 -18.50 6.62
C CYS A 135 -5.74 -19.24 7.89
N LEU A 136 -6.44 -20.37 7.75
CA LEU A 136 -6.92 -21.15 8.90
C LEU A 136 -5.77 -21.74 9.72
N THR A 137 -4.72 -22.22 9.05
CA THR A 137 -3.55 -22.82 9.70
C THR A 137 -2.75 -21.79 10.49
N HIS A 138 -2.56 -20.60 9.94
CA HIS A 138 -1.71 -19.58 10.52
C HIS A 138 -2.46 -18.51 11.32
N GLY A 139 -3.79 -18.50 11.28
CA GLY A 139 -4.64 -17.58 12.02
C GLY A 139 -4.77 -16.19 11.38
N PHE A 140 -4.79 -16.10 10.05
CA PHE A 140 -5.09 -14.85 9.33
C PHE A 140 -6.61 -14.67 9.14
N ASP A 141 -7.05 -13.42 9.13
CA ASP A 141 -8.45 -13.01 8.88
C ASP A 141 -8.75 -12.81 7.38
N GLY A 142 -7.79 -13.04 6.49
CA GLY A 142 -7.98 -12.92 5.05
C GLY A 142 -6.71 -12.96 4.22
N VAL A 143 -6.88 -12.74 2.93
CA VAL A 143 -5.82 -12.71 1.92
C VAL A 143 -5.82 -11.37 1.20
N ASP A 144 -4.63 -10.85 0.93
CA ASP A 144 -4.41 -9.77 -0.02
C ASP A 144 -3.64 -10.30 -1.21
N VAL A 145 -4.21 -10.18 -2.41
CA VAL A 145 -3.57 -10.66 -3.65
C VAL A 145 -2.72 -9.55 -4.26
N GLY A 146 -1.41 -9.80 -4.38
CA GLY A 146 -0.42 -8.89 -4.95
C GLY A 146 0.20 -9.41 -6.24
N TRP A 147 -0.61 -9.82 -7.23
CA TRP A 147 -0.08 -10.15 -8.57
C TRP A 147 0.32 -8.85 -9.29
N GLU A 148 1.62 -8.64 -9.48
CA GLU A 148 2.20 -7.46 -10.14
C GLU A 148 2.84 -7.81 -11.49
N PHE A 149 2.14 -7.72 -12.63
CA PHE A 149 0.71 -7.47 -12.82
C PHE A 149 0.14 -8.42 -13.88
N PRO A 150 -1.17 -8.72 -13.86
CA PRO A 150 -1.82 -9.46 -14.95
C PRO A 150 -1.53 -8.82 -16.30
N ALA A 151 -1.25 -9.63 -17.33
CA ALA A 151 -0.99 -9.16 -18.70
C ALA A 151 0.23 -8.22 -18.85
N MET A 152 1.12 -8.16 -17.85
CA MET A 152 2.38 -7.42 -17.89
C MET A 152 3.57 -8.38 -17.79
N HIS A 153 4.76 -7.87 -18.09
CA HIS A 153 5.99 -8.67 -18.14
C HIS A 153 5.82 -9.89 -19.07
N ASP A 154 6.20 -11.08 -18.61
CA ASP A 154 6.09 -12.33 -19.36
C ASP A 154 4.73 -13.05 -19.17
N GLY A 155 3.69 -12.32 -18.72
CA GLY A 155 2.33 -12.84 -18.56
C GLY A 155 1.54 -12.95 -19.88
N ASP A 156 0.41 -13.67 -19.84
CA ASP A 156 -0.50 -13.81 -20.99
C ASP A 156 -1.31 -12.51 -21.20
N THR A 157 -0.79 -11.67 -22.09
CA THR A 157 -1.41 -10.39 -22.49
C THR A 157 -2.84 -10.51 -23.04
N THR A 158 -3.27 -11.70 -23.49
CA THR A 158 -4.60 -11.92 -24.05
C THR A 158 -5.60 -12.36 -22.98
N ASN A 159 -5.21 -13.28 -22.10
CA ASN A 159 -6.16 -13.97 -21.21
C ASN A 159 -6.05 -13.56 -19.74
N ASP A 160 -4.91 -13.04 -19.28
CA ASP A 160 -4.69 -12.77 -17.85
C ASP A 160 -5.73 -11.84 -17.24
N LYS A 161 -6.20 -10.83 -18.00
CA LYS A 161 -7.25 -9.91 -17.55
C LYS A 161 -8.53 -10.65 -17.16
N ALA A 162 -9.01 -11.56 -18.00
CA ALA A 162 -10.20 -12.35 -17.74
C ALA A 162 -9.95 -13.44 -16.69
N ASN A 163 -8.78 -14.07 -16.75
CA ASN A 163 -8.37 -15.11 -15.80
C ASN A 163 -8.24 -14.55 -14.38
N PHE A 164 -7.82 -13.30 -14.22
CA PHE A 164 -7.75 -12.64 -12.93
C PHE A 164 -9.13 -12.45 -12.29
N VAL A 165 -10.16 -12.14 -13.08
CA VAL A 165 -11.56 -12.11 -12.59
C VAL A 165 -11.97 -13.49 -12.07
N LEU A 166 -11.68 -14.55 -12.83
CA LEU A 166 -12.00 -15.93 -12.44
C LEU A 166 -11.24 -16.36 -11.18
N LEU A 167 -9.96 -15.99 -11.06
CA LEU A 167 -9.13 -16.26 -9.89
C LEU A 167 -9.71 -15.61 -8.63
N LEU A 168 -10.05 -14.32 -8.70
CA LEU A 168 -10.67 -13.60 -7.58
C LEU A 168 -12.06 -14.14 -7.25
N SER A 169 -12.82 -14.59 -8.25
CA SER A 169 -14.12 -15.23 -8.02
C SER A 169 -14.00 -16.51 -7.21
N GLU A 170 -13.08 -17.41 -7.58
CA GLU A 170 -12.84 -18.67 -6.87
C GLU A 170 -12.29 -18.43 -5.46
N LEU A 171 -11.35 -17.49 -5.29
CA LEU A 171 -10.88 -17.06 -3.96
C LEU A 171 -12.02 -16.52 -3.10
N ALA A 172 -12.88 -15.66 -3.64
CA ALA A 172 -13.98 -15.06 -2.88
C ALA A 172 -14.95 -16.12 -2.36
N VAL A 173 -15.23 -17.18 -3.15
CA VAL A 173 -16.07 -18.30 -2.72
C VAL A 173 -15.43 -19.04 -1.54
N GLU A 174 -14.16 -19.43 -1.67
CA GLU A 174 -13.47 -20.21 -0.64
C GLU A 174 -13.27 -19.42 0.65
N LEU A 175 -12.84 -18.16 0.56
CA LEU A 175 -12.54 -17.30 1.72
C LEU A 175 -13.82 -16.88 2.46
N ARG A 176 -14.84 -16.40 1.75
CA ARG A 176 -16.09 -15.92 2.39
C ARG A 176 -16.86 -17.06 3.07
N SER A 177 -16.74 -18.30 2.59
CA SER A 177 -17.32 -19.48 3.25
C SER A 177 -16.80 -19.67 4.69
N ARG A 178 -15.64 -19.09 5.02
CA ARG A 178 -14.99 -19.12 6.33
C ARG A 178 -15.00 -17.75 7.04
N GLY A 179 -15.69 -16.76 6.49
CA GLY A 179 -15.69 -15.39 7.03
C GLY A 179 -14.36 -14.66 6.88
N LEU A 180 -13.51 -15.10 5.94
CA LEU A 180 -12.22 -14.47 5.63
C LEU A 180 -12.39 -13.35 4.61
N LEU A 181 -11.58 -12.31 4.74
CA LEU A 181 -11.52 -11.17 3.82
C LEU A 181 -10.71 -11.50 2.56
N LEU A 182 -11.06 -10.86 1.46
CA LEU A 182 -10.27 -10.84 0.23
C LEU A 182 -10.03 -9.40 -0.22
N THR A 183 -8.77 -8.97 -0.22
CA THR A 183 -8.34 -7.68 -0.77
C THR A 183 -7.30 -7.88 -1.88
N GLY A 184 -6.90 -6.80 -2.56
CA GLY A 184 -5.81 -6.86 -3.51
C GLY A 184 -5.04 -5.55 -3.60
N ALA A 185 -3.71 -5.66 -3.67
CA ALA A 185 -2.80 -4.60 -4.07
C ALA A 185 -2.77 -4.49 -5.60
N LEU A 186 -3.43 -3.46 -6.15
CA LEU A 186 -3.58 -3.29 -7.59
C LEU A 186 -2.90 -2.01 -8.07
N ALA A 187 -2.42 -2.01 -9.31
CA ALA A 187 -1.82 -0.82 -9.91
C ALA A 187 -2.82 0.34 -9.95
N ALA A 188 -2.44 1.49 -9.41
CA ALA A 188 -3.30 2.67 -9.47
C ALA A 188 -3.32 3.30 -10.87
N SER A 189 -2.16 3.36 -11.53
CA SER A 189 -1.99 4.08 -12.79
C SER A 189 -2.84 3.48 -13.92
N GLN A 190 -3.49 4.36 -14.69
CA GLN A 190 -4.27 3.95 -15.87
C GLN A 190 -3.45 3.14 -16.88
N THR A 191 -2.16 3.48 -17.03
CA THR A 191 -1.25 2.84 -17.97
C THR A 191 -1.08 1.34 -17.72
N ILE A 192 -1.20 0.91 -16.45
CA ILE A 192 -1.16 -0.50 -16.08
C ILE A 192 -2.59 -1.04 -15.96
N ALA A 193 -3.45 -0.35 -15.22
CA ALA A 193 -4.79 -0.83 -14.90
C ALA A 193 -5.64 -1.13 -16.15
N SER A 194 -5.51 -0.31 -17.21
CA SER A 194 -6.22 -0.53 -18.47
C SER A 194 -5.80 -1.81 -19.22
N ILE A 195 -4.59 -2.31 -18.98
CA ILE A 195 -4.07 -3.55 -19.55
C ILE A 195 -4.41 -4.72 -18.64
N SER A 196 -4.29 -4.56 -17.33
CA SER A 196 -4.34 -5.66 -16.37
C SER A 196 -5.73 -6.01 -15.87
N TYR A 197 -6.68 -5.08 -15.84
CA TYR A 197 -7.92 -5.27 -15.08
C TYR A 197 -9.20 -5.08 -15.89
N ASP A 198 -10.13 -6.00 -15.71
CA ASP A 198 -11.57 -5.77 -15.89
C ASP A 198 -12.12 -5.29 -14.54
N ILE A 199 -12.14 -3.96 -14.35
CA ILE A 199 -12.50 -3.34 -13.07
C ILE A 199 -13.93 -3.74 -12.63
N PRO A 200 -14.97 -3.65 -13.49
CA PRO A 200 -16.29 -4.16 -13.15
C PRO A 200 -16.31 -5.65 -12.79
N GLY A 201 -15.48 -6.47 -13.45
CA GLY A 201 -15.36 -7.90 -13.18
C GLY A 201 -14.75 -8.24 -11.83
N ILE A 202 -13.71 -7.52 -11.38
CA ILE A 202 -13.01 -7.83 -10.12
C ILE A 202 -13.69 -7.26 -8.86
N VAL A 203 -14.38 -6.12 -8.99
CA VAL A 203 -14.99 -5.37 -7.86
C VAL A 203 -15.94 -6.21 -6.99
N PRO A 204 -16.81 -7.10 -7.52
CA PRO A 204 -17.70 -7.94 -6.70
C PRO A 204 -16.97 -8.91 -5.77
N HIS A 205 -15.73 -9.27 -6.10
CA HIS A 205 -14.97 -10.31 -5.41
C HIS A 205 -14.11 -9.75 -4.27
N LEU A 206 -13.67 -8.50 -4.39
CA LEU A 206 -12.81 -7.84 -3.39
C LEU A 206 -13.63 -7.09 -2.33
N ASP A 207 -13.24 -7.19 -1.06
CA ASP A 207 -13.81 -6.37 0.01
C ASP A 207 -13.26 -4.93 -0.06
N PHE A 208 -11.95 -4.80 -0.29
CA PHE A 208 -11.25 -3.54 -0.53
C PHE A 208 -10.21 -3.68 -1.64
N ILE A 209 -9.91 -2.56 -2.30
CA ILE A 209 -8.93 -2.43 -3.37
C ILE A 209 -7.83 -1.48 -2.89
N ASN A 210 -6.67 -2.03 -2.57
CA ASN A 210 -5.49 -1.27 -2.15
C ASN A 210 -4.77 -0.74 -3.39
N LEU A 211 -5.05 0.50 -3.78
CA LEU A 211 -4.44 1.10 -4.97
C LEU A 211 -3.02 1.57 -4.69
N MET A 212 -2.05 1.00 -5.40
CA MET A 212 -0.63 1.38 -5.31
C MET A 212 -0.38 2.70 -6.03
N ALA A 213 -0.83 3.81 -5.42
CA ALA A 213 -0.76 5.16 -5.96
C ALA A 213 0.58 5.83 -5.65
N TYR A 214 1.65 5.13 -5.99
CA TYR A 214 3.06 5.50 -5.87
C TYR A 214 3.85 4.83 -7.00
N ASP A 215 5.16 5.05 -7.05
CA ASP A 215 6.01 4.63 -8.16
C ASP A 215 5.61 5.20 -9.53
N TYR A 216 5.03 6.41 -9.52
CA TYR A 216 4.74 7.13 -10.75
C TYR A 216 6.02 7.60 -11.45
N ASN A 217 7.08 7.88 -10.69
CA ASN A 217 8.39 8.23 -11.22
C ASN A 217 9.48 7.57 -10.37
N GLY A 218 10.56 7.15 -11.03
CA GLY A 218 11.72 6.56 -10.37
C GLY A 218 12.93 6.55 -11.29
N ALA A 219 14.04 5.99 -10.82
CA ALA A 219 15.34 6.01 -11.50
C ALA A 219 15.38 5.29 -12.87
N TRP A 220 14.29 4.64 -13.27
CA TRP A 220 14.08 4.16 -14.64
C TRP A 220 13.84 5.30 -15.64
N ASN A 221 13.55 6.52 -15.16
CA ASN A 221 13.50 7.73 -15.97
C ASN A 221 14.88 8.38 -16.08
N ASN A 222 15.12 9.07 -17.20
CA ASN A 222 16.29 9.94 -17.38
C ASN A 222 16.08 11.37 -16.83
N PHE A 223 15.07 11.55 -15.98
CA PHE A 223 14.75 12.82 -15.33
C PHE A 223 14.22 12.59 -13.91
N THR A 224 14.36 13.58 -13.04
CA THR A 224 13.76 13.58 -11.70
C THR A 224 12.24 13.68 -11.77
N GLY A 225 11.56 13.01 -10.86
CA GLY A 225 10.12 13.09 -10.71
C GLY A 225 9.72 12.58 -9.34
N HIS A 226 8.61 13.10 -8.81
CA HIS A 226 8.15 12.69 -7.50
C HIS A 226 7.55 11.28 -7.52
N ASN A 227 7.74 10.53 -6.43
CA ASN A 227 7.25 9.16 -6.28
C ASN A 227 5.72 9.07 -6.38
N ALA A 228 5.01 9.90 -5.61
CA ALA A 228 3.55 9.90 -5.50
C ALA A 228 2.94 11.32 -5.54
N PRO A 229 2.98 12.06 -6.66
CA PRO A 229 2.34 13.36 -6.76
C PRO A 229 0.82 13.25 -6.63
N LEU A 230 0.19 14.16 -5.86
CA LEU A 230 -1.26 14.13 -5.67
C LEU A 230 -2.00 14.58 -6.95
N PHE A 231 -1.46 15.58 -7.63
CA PHE A 231 -2.00 16.13 -8.89
C PHE A 231 -0.89 16.23 -9.95
N ALA A 232 -1.27 16.45 -11.21
CA ALA A 232 -0.34 16.87 -12.26
C ALA A 232 0.16 18.30 -11.99
N GLY A 233 1.42 18.56 -12.30
CA GLY A 233 2.07 19.85 -12.08
C GLY A 233 2.47 20.59 -13.36
N PRO A 234 2.92 21.85 -13.23
CA PRO A 234 3.38 22.65 -14.38
C PRO A 234 4.61 22.06 -15.08
N SER A 235 5.42 21.27 -14.36
CA SER A 235 6.59 20.58 -14.92
C SER A 235 6.22 19.38 -15.79
N ASP A 236 4.97 18.92 -15.81
CA ASP A 236 4.53 17.78 -16.63
C ASP A 236 4.24 18.22 -18.07
N GLN A 237 5.14 17.84 -18.97
CA GLN A 237 5.26 18.41 -20.31
C GLN A 237 4.43 17.68 -21.38
N ASN A 238 3.93 16.49 -21.07
CA ASN A 238 3.15 15.69 -22.00
C ASN A 238 2.02 14.93 -21.29
N ASP A 239 1.09 14.39 -22.07
CA ASP A 239 -0.10 13.71 -21.55
C ASP A 239 0.27 12.52 -20.68
N PHE A 240 1.28 11.73 -21.07
CA PHE A 240 1.74 10.61 -20.27
C PHE A 240 2.17 11.04 -18.87
N GLN A 241 3.04 12.05 -18.76
CA GLN A 241 3.47 12.59 -17.46
C GLN A 241 2.30 13.14 -16.64
N ARG A 242 1.34 13.80 -17.29
CA ARG A 242 0.14 14.36 -16.64
C ARG A 242 -0.83 13.29 -16.12
N MET A 243 -0.73 12.05 -16.58
CA MET A 243 -1.52 10.92 -16.06
C MET A 243 -0.90 10.26 -14.82
N LEU A 244 0.39 10.50 -14.55
CA LEU A 244 1.16 9.80 -13.52
C LEU A 244 1.03 10.50 -12.14
N ASN A 245 -0.20 10.55 -11.62
CA ASN A 245 -0.51 11.08 -10.30
C ASN A 245 -1.72 10.37 -9.66
N VAL A 246 -1.90 10.61 -8.36
CA VAL A 246 -2.96 10.02 -7.53
C VAL A 246 -4.35 10.40 -8.06
N ASP A 247 -4.63 11.68 -8.29
CA ASP A 247 -5.98 12.13 -8.68
C ASP A 247 -6.42 11.54 -10.02
N HIS A 248 -5.54 11.55 -11.03
CA HIS A 248 -5.82 10.93 -12.33
C HIS A 248 -6.13 9.43 -12.18
N SER A 249 -5.34 8.74 -11.37
CA SER A 249 -5.52 7.30 -11.12
C SER A 249 -6.85 7.00 -10.43
N ILE A 250 -7.21 7.74 -9.37
CA ILE A 250 -8.51 7.58 -8.70
C ILE A 250 -9.66 7.89 -9.66
N ASN A 251 -9.58 8.97 -10.44
CA ASN A 251 -10.61 9.29 -11.44
C ASN A 251 -10.75 8.20 -12.51
N TYR A 252 -9.64 7.59 -12.94
CA TYR A 252 -9.69 6.46 -13.88
C TYR A 252 -10.46 5.28 -13.29
N TRP A 253 -10.11 4.81 -12.08
CA TRP A 253 -10.78 3.68 -11.42
C TRP A 253 -12.27 3.93 -11.21
N LEU A 254 -12.65 5.14 -10.80
CA LEU A 254 -14.05 5.55 -10.68
C LEU A 254 -14.76 5.57 -12.03
N GLY A 255 -14.12 6.11 -13.07
CA GLY A 255 -14.64 6.14 -14.43
C GLY A 255 -14.83 4.74 -15.04
N GLN A 256 -14.08 3.74 -14.56
CA GLN A 256 -14.25 2.33 -14.94
C GLN A 256 -15.25 1.56 -14.05
N GLY A 257 -15.88 2.23 -13.07
CA GLY A 257 -16.97 1.65 -12.27
C GLY A 257 -16.59 1.09 -10.91
N ALA A 258 -15.37 1.32 -10.41
CA ALA A 258 -15.04 0.98 -9.03
C ALA A 258 -15.79 1.88 -8.04
N PRO A 259 -16.42 1.33 -6.98
CA PRO A 259 -17.13 2.14 -5.99
C PRO A 259 -16.15 2.80 -5.02
N LEU A 260 -16.41 4.07 -4.67
CA LEU A 260 -15.64 4.84 -3.68
C LEU A 260 -15.44 4.07 -2.36
N SER A 261 -16.47 3.36 -1.92
CA SER A 261 -16.49 2.58 -0.67
C SER A 261 -15.56 1.37 -0.65
N LYS A 262 -14.92 1.02 -1.78
CA LYS A 262 -13.91 -0.05 -1.84
C LYS A 262 -12.51 0.44 -2.18
N LEU A 263 -12.35 1.67 -2.67
CA LEU A 263 -11.04 2.19 -3.05
C LEU A 263 -10.27 2.69 -1.83
N VAL A 264 -9.14 2.06 -1.54
CA VAL A 264 -8.20 2.44 -0.48
C VAL A 264 -6.98 3.10 -1.13
N LEU A 265 -6.67 4.33 -0.74
CA LEU A 265 -5.55 5.07 -1.32
C LEU A 265 -4.23 4.62 -0.70
N GLY A 266 -3.35 3.99 -1.50
CA GLY A 266 -1.98 3.67 -1.11
C GLY A 266 -1.08 4.90 -1.07
N VAL A 267 -0.28 5.02 -0.01
CA VAL A 267 0.72 6.05 0.17
C VAL A 267 2.09 5.44 0.54
N PRO A 268 3.19 5.99 0.02
CA PRO A 268 4.51 5.45 0.26
C PRO A 268 5.12 6.03 1.55
N ALA A 269 5.70 5.18 2.39
CA ALA A 269 6.61 5.58 3.47
C ALA A 269 8.07 5.59 2.99
N TYR A 270 8.30 5.88 1.70
CA TYR A 270 9.60 5.90 1.05
C TYR A 270 9.62 6.93 -0.08
N GLY A 271 10.82 7.28 -0.52
CA GLY A 271 11.08 8.12 -1.67
C GLY A 271 11.83 7.40 -2.79
N ARG A 272 11.75 7.98 -3.97
CA ARG A 272 12.54 7.60 -5.15
C ARG A 272 13.64 8.64 -5.34
N SER A 273 14.89 8.20 -5.38
CA SER A 273 16.06 9.07 -5.46
C SER A 273 16.81 8.97 -6.79
N PHE A 274 17.51 10.03 -7.14
CA PHE A 274 18.15 10.23 -8.44
C PHE A 274 19.53 10.87 -8.25
N THR A 275 20.42 10.60 -9.20
CA THR A 275 21.67 11.34 -9.37
C THR A 275 21.51 12.31 -10.54
N LEU A 276 21.50 13.62 -10.25
CA LEU A 276 21.36 14.70 -11.21
C LEU A 276 22.55 14.75 -12.17
N SER A 277 22.29 14.90 -13.47
CA SER A 277 23.34 15.15 -14.47
C SER A 277 24.03 16.51 -14.27
N ASN A 278 23.33 17.46 -13.65
CA ASN A 278 23.85 18.78 -13.30
C ASN A 278 23.19 19.28 -12.02
N ALA A 279 23.97 19.46 -10.95
CA ALA A 279 23.49 19.95 -9.64
C ALA A 279 22.78 21.31 -9.70
N ALA A 280 23.08 22.15 -10.70
CA ALA A 280 22.39 23.42 -10.92
C ALA A 280 20.96 23.25 -11.47
N SER A 281 20.63 22.09 -12.03
CA SER A 281 19.28 21.69 -12.45
C SER A 281 18.75 20.66 -11.46
N ASN A 282 18.03 21.12 -10.44
CA ASN A 282 17.64 20.33 -9.26
C ASN A 282 16.14 20.34 -8.98
N GLY A 283 15.34 20.90 -9.89
CA GLY A 283 13.88 20.86 -9.82
C GLY A 283 13.31 19.51 -10.26
N LEU A 284 11.98 19.47 -10.38
CA LEU A 284 11.27 18.37 -11.05
C LEU A 284 11.58 18.38 -12.55
N ARG A 285 11.66 17.17 -13.14
CA ARG A 285 12.05 16.92 -14.54
C ARG A 285 13.47 17.40 -14.88
N ALA A 286 14.33 17.57 -13.89
CA ALA A 286 15.75 17.81 -14.12
C ALA A 286 16.41 16.55 -14.70
N PRO A 287 17.37 16.66 -15.64
CA PRO A 287 18.09 15.51 -16.18
C PRO A 287 18.78 14.69 -15.08
N SER A 288 18.69 13.36 -15.21
CA SER A 288 19.25 12.40 -14.25
C SER A 288 20.10 11.35 -14.96
N ASP A 289 21.25 11.03 -14.38
CA ASP A 289 22.18 10.00 -14.85
C ASP A 289 21.86 8.61 -14.28
N GLY A 290 20.91 8.51 -13.35
CA GLY A 290 20.43 7.24 -12.83
C GLY A 290 19.99 7.31 -11.37
N PRO A 291 20.01 6.18 -10.64
CA PRO A 291 19.53 6.13 -9.27
C PRO A 291 20.38 6.99 -8.33
N GLY A 292 19.74 7.54 -7.31
CA GLY A 292 20.44 8.16 -6.18
C GLY A 292 21.18 7.12 -5.35
N LEU A 293 22.07 7.59 -4.48
CA LEU A 293 22.84 6.74 -3.58
C LEU A 293 21.92 5.91 -2.66
N PRO A 294 22.31 4.68 -2.31
CA PRO A 294 21.53 3.84 -1.40
C PRO A 294 21.49 4.42 0.01
N GLY A 295 20.33 4.29 0.68
CA GLY A 295 20.21 4.59 2.10
C GLY A 295 21.02 3.63 2.99
N PRO A 296 21.38 4.02 4.22
CA PRO A 296 22.22 3.22 5.10
C PRO A 296 21.58 1.92 5.62
N TYR A 297 20.26 1.76 5.47
CA TYR A 297 19.48 0.63 5.99
C TYR A 297 18.72 -0.13 4.91
N THR A 298 18.10 0.57 3.95
CA THR A 298 17.45 -0.07 2.79
C THR A 298 18.48 -0.62 1.81
N LEU A 299 19.67 0.01 1.73
CA LEU A 299 20.80 -0.43 0.91
C LEU A 299 20.48 -0.58 -0.59
N GLN A 300 19.44 0.12 -1.07
CA GLN A 300 18.97 0.06 -2.44
C GLN A 300 19.14 1.41 -3.14
N SER A 301 19.90 1.44 -4.24
CA SER A 301 20.07 2.68 -5.01
C SER A 301 18.73 3.12 -5.60
N GLY A 302 18.45 4.42 -5.56
CA GLY A 302 17.22 5.00 -6.09
C GLY A 302 15.95 4.78 -5.25
N TYR A 303 16.07 4.17 -4.07
CA TYR A 303 14.97 3.88 -3.16
C TYR A 303 15.41 4.16 -1.72
N MET A 304 14.63 4.93 -0.97
CA MET A 304 15.02 5.35 0.38
C MET A 304 13.81 5.39 1.30
N ALA A 305 13.89 4.73 2.45
CA ALA A 305 12.83 4.76 3.47
C ALA A 305 12.64 6.18 4.01
N TYR A 306 11.43 6.53 4.47
CA TYR A 306 11.18 7.83 5.07
C TYR A 306 12.11 8.09 6.26
N HIS A 307 12.36 7.09 7.12
CA HIS A 307 13.29 7.23 8.25
C HIS A 307 14.76 7.45 7.84
N GLU A 308 15.13 7.22 6.57
CA GLU A 308 16.42 7.58 5.99
C GLU A 308 16.36 8.99 5.38
N ALA A 309 15.32 9.26 4.58
CA ALA A 309 15.13 10.52 3.89
C ALA A 309 14.94 11.70 4.85
N CYS A 310 14.16 11.53 5.91
CA CYS A 310 13.90 12.59 6.87
C CYS A 310 15.17 13.07 7.58
N ALA A 311 16.18 12.19 7.75
CA ALA A 311 17.46 12.54 8.34
C ALA A 311 18.24 13.55 7.47
N HIS A 312 18.01 13.56 6.16
CA HIS A 312 18.56 14.56 5.26
C HIS A 312 18.03 15.95 5.56
N PHE A 313 16.88 16.12 6.20
CA PHE A 313 16.26 17.43 6.43
C PHE A 313 16.34 17.90 7.90
N LEU A 314 17.20 17.25 8.70
CA LEU A 314 17.50 17.70 10.06
C LEU A 314 18.38 18.97 10.04
N PRO A 315 18.33 19.80 11.11
CA PRO A 315 19.15 21.00 11.20
C PRO A 315 20.65 20.72 10.96
N GLY A 316 21.25 21.45 10.01
CA GLY A 316 22.68 21.36 9.71
C GLY A 316 23.09 20.32 8.67
N SER A 317 22.15 19.61 8.04
CA SER A 317 22.44 18.58 7.02
C SER A 317 22.94 19.14 5.67
N GLY A 318 22.65 20.41 5.38
CA GLY A 318 22.94 21.06 4.09
C GLY A 318 21.92 20.76 2.98
N TRP A 319 21.02 19.79 3.14
CA TRP A 319 20.01 19.52 2.12
C TRP A 319 18.97 20.63 2.03
N HIS A 320 18.52 20.88 0.80
CA HIS A 320 17.45 21.80 0.51
C HIS A 320 16.14 21.02 0.33
N ARG A 321 15.15 21.29 1.18
CA ARG A 321 13.76 20.83 0.99
C ARG A 321 12.99 21.88 0.19
N VAL A 322 12.24 21.42 -0.80
CA VAL A 322 11.32 22.24 -1.60
C VAL A 322 9.92 21.64 -1.53
N TRP A 323 8.92 22.49 -1.31
CA TRP A 323 7.50 22.12 -1.43
C TRP A 323 6.97 22.58 -2.78
N GLU A 324 6.42 21.66 -3.58
CA GLU A 324 5.72 21.99 -4.83
C GLU A 324 4.21 22.08 -4.53
N PRO A 325 3.60 23.28 -4.62
CA PRO A 325 2.26 23.51 -4.10
C PRO A 325 1.14 22.99 -5.00
N VAL A 326 1.38 22.74 -6.28
CA VAL A 326 0.36 22.27 -7.23
C VAL A 326 0.16 20.76 -7.09
N GLN A 327 1.26 20.01 -7.09
CA GLN A 327 1.31 18.56 -6.92
C GLN A 327 1.20 18.14 -5.44
N ARG A 328 1.34 19.09 -4.50
CA ARG A 328 1.23 18.93 -3.03
C ARG A 328 2.21 17.91 -2.45
N ILE A 329 3.48 18.14 -2.75
CA ILE A 329 4.56 17.19 -2.45
C ILE A 329 5.83 17.91 -2.03
N PRO A 330 6.67 17.28 -1.20
CA PRO A 330 8.03 17.71 -0.98
C PRO A 330 8.98 16.99 -1.96
N TYR A 331 10.09 17.64 -2.25
CA TYR A 331 11.30 16.97 -2.72
C TYR A 331 12.50 17.64 -2.07
N GLY A 332 13.69 17.08 -2.24
CA GLY A 332 14.89 17.76 -1.81
C GLY A 332 16.13 17.31 -2.53
N PHE A 333 17.20 18.08 -2.35
CA PHE A 333 18.47 17.84 -3.01
C PHE A 333 19.65 18.36 -2.21
N LEU A 334 20.81 17.75 -2.45
CA LEU A 334 22.13 18.21 -2.03
C LEU A 334 23.15 17.75 -3.07
N ASP A 335 23.98 18.67 -3.56
CA ASP A 335 24.91 18.41 -4.67
C ASP A 335 24.21 17.75 -5.87
N SER A 336 24.65 16.56 -6.28
CA SER A 336 24.02 15.79 -7.36
C SER A 336 22.91 14.85 -6.88
N GLN A 337 22.61 14.79 -5.58
CA GLN A 337 21.60 13.88 -5.05
C GLN A 337 20.24 14.56 -4.96
N TRP A 338 19.20 13.87 -5.41
CA TRP A 338 17.82 14.35 -5.42
C TRP A 338 16.87 13.26 -4.93
N ILE A 339 15.83 13.63 -4.18
CA ILE A 339 14.80 12.69 -3.70
C ILE A 339 13.41 13.30 -3.74
N GLY A 340 12.44 12.55 -4.27
CA GLY A 340 11.02 12.81 -4.15
C GLY A 340 10.40 11.79 -3.21
N TYR A 341 9.81 12.24 -2.11
CA TYR A 341 9.37 11.42 -0.99
C TYR A 341 8.10 12.01 -0.36
N ASP A 342 7.41 11.25 0.47
CA ASP A 342 6.30 11.78 1.25
C ASP A 342 6.73 12.13 2.68
N ASP A 343 6.24 13.25 3.20
CA ASP A 343 6.38 13.63 4.60
C ASP A 343 5.01 13.85 5.26
N ARG A 344 5.02 14.31 6.51
CA ARG A 344 3.77 14.53 7.26
C ARG A 344 2.80 15.43 6.52
N ASP A 345 3.29 16.49 5.87
CA ASP A 345 2.42 17.48 5.21
C ASP A 345 1.77 16.89 3.97
N SER A 346 2.54 16.18 3.12
CA SER A 346 1.95 15.55 1.92
C SER A 346 1.05 14.36 2.25
N ILE A 347 1.31 13.63 3.34
CA ILE A 347 0.41 12.59 3.83
C ILE A 347 -0.91 13.20 4.32
N LEU A 348 -0.88 14.35 5.01
CA LEU A 348 -2.10 15.06 5.40
C LEU A 348 -2.88 15.58 4.18
N GLU A 349 -2.21 16.06 3.14
CA GLU A 349 -2.85 16.46 1.87
C GLU A 349 -3.57 15.28 1.19
N LYS A 350 -2.92 14.12 1.14
CA LYS A 350 -3.51 12.87 0.60
C LYS A 350 -4.65 12.34 1.46
N CYS A 351 -4.54 12.45 2.78
CA CYS A 351 -5.62 12.07 3.69
C CYS A 351 -6.84 13.01 3.53
N ASN A 352 -6.63 14.32 3.45
CA ASN A 352 -7.70 15.27 3.17
C ASN A 352 -8.36 14.97 1.81
N TYR A 353 -7.58 14.57 0.80
CA TYR A 353 -8.12 14.11 -0.47
C TYR A 353 -9.04 12.88 -0.28
N VAL A 354 -8.61 11.87 0.49
CA VAL A 354 -9.42 10.68 0.81
C VAL A 354 -10.74 11.04 1.49
N ASN A 355 -10.70 11.91 2.50
CA ASN A 355 -11.90 12.38 3.19
C ASN A 355 -12.84 13.14 2.25
N ASN A 356 -12.33 14.12 1.49
CA ASN A 356 -13.12 14.95 0.58
C ASN A 356 -13.76 14.15 -0.56
N ARG A 357 -13.10 13.08 -1.00
CA ARG A 357 -13.60 12.19 -2.06
C ARG A 357 -14.42 11.03 -1.48
N ASN A 358 -14.49 10.91 -0.17
CA ASN A 358 -15.12 9.80 0.54
C ASN A 358 -14.63 8.42 0.07
N LEU A 359 -13.31 8.28 -0.13
CA LEU A 359 -12.71 6.98 -0.43
C LEU A 359 -12.81 6.06 0.80
N ALA A 360 -12.65 4.75 0.59
CA ALA A 360 -12.83 3.75 1.62
C ALA A 360 -11.85 3.95 2.79
N GLY A 361 -10.59 4.29 2.50
CA GLY A 361 -9.57 4.49 3.52
C GLY A 361 -8.19 4.73 2.92
N MET A 362 -7.16 4.47 3.71
CA MET A 362 -5.75 4.62 3.30
C MET A 362 -4.95 3.34 3.54
N MET A 363 -3.93 3.14 2.71
CA MET A 363 -2.97 2.05 2.81
C MET A 363 -1.56 2.61 2.85
N MET A 364 -0.67 2.07 3.68
CA MET A 364 0.74 2.46 3.73
C MET A 364 1.64 1.31 3.29
N TRP A 365 2.48 1.59 2.28
CA TRP A 365 3.63 0.78 1.91
C TRP A 365 4.92 1.48 2.34
N SER A 366 5.64 1.05 3.37
CA SER A 366 5.29 0.04 4.37
C SER A 366 5.69 0.58 5.75
N ILE A 367 5.09 0.05 6.82
CA ILE A 367 5.21 0.67 8.16
C ILE A 367 6.62 0.61 8.74
N ASP A 368 7.45 -0.32 8.26
CA ASP A 368 8.86 -0.45 8.61
C ASP A 368 9.75 0.67 8.03
N MET A 369 9.23 1.45 7.07
CA MET A 369 9.96 2.55 6.45
C MET A 369 9.56 3.94 7.00
N ASP A 370 8.47 4.03 7.77
CA ASP A 370 8.15 5.23 8.56
C ASP A 370 9.22 5.45 9.66
N ASP A 371 9.21 6.60 10.31
CA ASP A 371 10.08 6.89 11.45
C ASP A 371 9.58 6.20 12.73
N PHE A 372 9.54 4.87 12.71
CA PHE A 372 9.06 4.02 13.80
C PHE A 372 9.92 4.08 15.07
N ARG A 373 11.03 4.84 15.06
CA ARG A 373 11.86 5.11 16.24
C ARG A 373 11.83 6.57 16.68
N GLY A 374 11.15 7.47 15.95
CA GLY A 374 11.05 8.90 16.29
C GLY A 374 12.40 9.63 16.25
N TYR A 375 13.21 9.39 15.21
CA TYR A 375 14.48 10.09 15.02
C TYR A 375 14.32 11.50 14.45
N CYS A 376 13.42 11.66 13.49
CA CYS A 376 13.14 12.93 12.80
C CYS A 376 11.94 13.66 13.40
N GLY A 377 11.23 13.04 14.32
CA GLY A 377 10.04 13.59 14.97
C GLY A 377 9.39 12.58 15.91
N SER A 378 8.07 12.49 15.87
CA SER A 378 7.33 11.48 16.64
C SER A 378 7.46 10.09 16.02
N GLN A 379 7.42 9.05 16.86
CA GLN A 379 7.34 7.67 16.41
C GLN A 379 6.15 7.45 15.46
N PHE A 380 6.39 6.79 14.32
CA PHE A 380 5.38 6.56 13.28
C PHE A 380 4.74 7.86 12.76
N ASN A 381 5.58 8.85 12.41
CA ASN A 381 5.12 10.19 12.07
C ASN A 381 4.11 10.21 10.91
N LEU A 382 4.36 9.43 9.86
CA LEU A 382 3.48 9.37 8.70
C LEU A 382 2.19 8.61 9.02
N LEU A 383 2.30 7.46 9.68
CA LEU A 383 1.14 6.64 10.00
C LEU A 383 0.23 7.34 11.03
N ARG A 384 0.80 8.07 11.99
CA ARG A 384 0.02 8.93 12.90
C ARG A 384 -0.69 10.05 12.14
N ALA A 385 -0.07 10.68 11.14
CA ALA A 385 -0.75 11.67 10.31
C ALA A 385 -1.99 11.10 9.61
N ILE A 386 -1.93 9.86 9.11
CA ILE A 386 -3.12 9.17 8.58
C ILE A 386 -4.17 9.01 9.69
N ASN A 387 -3.77 8.50 10.85
CA ASN A 387 -4.70 8.22 11.95
C ASN A 387 -5.36 9.48 12.52
N ASP A 388 -4.63 10.61 12.55
CA ASP A 388 -5.10 11.91 13.07
C ASP A 388 -6.09 12.58 12.11
N CYS A 389 -5.90 12.41 10.80
CA CYS A 389 -6.69 13.10 9.77
C CYS A 389 -7.87 12.27 9.26
N LEU A 390 -7.74 10.94 9.19
CA LEU A 390 -8.74 10.09 8.54
C LEU A 390 -9.98 9.97 9.43
N THR A 391 -11.11 10.50 8.93
CA THR A 391 -12.39 10.56 9.64
C THR A 391 -13.38 9.55 9.10
#